data_AF-A0A7S0RX26-F1
#
_entry.id   AF-A0A7S0RX26-F1
#
_cell.length_a   1.000
_cell.length_b   1.000
_cell.length_c   1.000
_cell.angle_alpha   90.00
_cell.angle_beta   90.00
_cell.angle_gamma   90.00
#
_symmetry.space_group_name_H-M   'P 1'
#
loop_
_entity.id
_entity.type
_entity.pdbx_description
1 polymer ?
#
loop_
_entity_poly.entity_id
_entity_poly.type
_entity_poly.pdbx_seq_one_letter_code
_entity_poly.pdbx_strand_id
1 'polypeptide(L)'
;ARKRRGRERMRSRKNQYEGGDALLAALKCELGVTPVVAVECTFAQDPAITLKEVRSLAKQVELSVVANRRAQVPLGLAMTGVAGQVAEIADGMGAKGWRISRHEGPVAASFPGRRVVVLSPDAANPLLPEGKTPLDPSAVYVIGGIVDRSV
;
A
#
# COMPACT_ATOMS: atom_id res chain seq x y z
N ALA A 1 -22.18 23.16 25.83
CA ALA A 1 -20.96 22.52 26.40
C ALA A 1 -20.94 20.98 26.31
N ARG A 2 -21.95 20.24 26.83
CA ARG A 2 -21.99 18.74 26.83
C ARG A 2 -21.83 18.07 25.46
N LYS A 3 -22.48 18.60 24.41
CA LYS A 3 -22.42 18.06 23.03
C LYS A 3 -21.02 18.16 22.40
N ARG A 4 -20.24 19.22 22.71
CA ARG A 4 -18.83 19.37 22.26
C ARG A 4 -17.92 18.34 22.94
N ARG A 5 -18.02 18.20 24.26
CA ARG A 5 -17.24 17.20 25.02
C ARG A 5 -17.52 15.75 24.60
N GLY A 6 -18.76 15.43 24.24
CA GLY A 6 -19.12 14.09 23.72
C GLY A 6 -18.50 13.80 22.35
N ARG A 7 -18.54 14.77 21.42
CA ARG A 7 -17.88 14.66 20.10
C ARG A 7 -16.37 14.54 20.23
N GLU A 8 -15.76 15.31 21.12
CA GLU A 8 -14.32 15.32 21.37
C GLU A 8 -13.85 13.97 21.92
N ARG A 9 -14.55 13.40 22.91
CA ARG A 9 -14.27 12.04 23.42
C ARG A 9 -14.43 10.95 22.37
N MET A 10 -15.45 11.04 21.51
CA MET A 10 -15.66 10.09 20.41
C MET A 10 -14.56 10.21 19.35
N ARG A 11 -14.10 11.43 19.06
CA ARG A 11 -12.98 11.72 18.15
C ARG A 11 -11.65 11.21 18.72
N SER A 12 -11.38 11.43 20.01
CA SER A 12 -10.19 10.92 20.69
C SER A 12 -10.16 9.38 20.73
N ARG A 13 -11.30 8.73 21.00
CA ARG A 13 -11.42 7.27 20.92
C ARG A 13 -11.17 6.75 19.51
N LYS A 14 -11.80 7.36 18.50
CA LYS A 14 -11.59 6.99 17.10
C LYS A 14 -10.12 7.11 16.68
N ASN A 15 -9.45 8.22 17.04
CA ASN A 15 -8.04 8.43 16.75
C ASN A 15 -7.13 7.39 17.45
N GLN A 16 -7.44 6.96 18.68
CA GLN A 16 -6.69 5.92 19.39
C GLN A 16 -6.79 4.56 18.69
N TYR A 17 -7.99 4.12 18.32
CA TYR A 17 -8.18 2.88 17.56
C TYR A 17 -7.55 2.96 16.16
N GLU A 18 -7.59 4.13 15.52
CA GLU A 18 -6.97 4.35 14.22
C GLU A 18 -5.44 4.23 14.26
N GLY A 19 -4.79 4.71 15.33
CA GLY A 19 -3.35 4.54 15.53
C GLY A 19 -2.95 3.08 15.78
N GLY A 20 -3.73 2.34 16.57
CA GLY A 20 -3.49 0.91 16.83
C GLY A 20 -3.61 0.03 15.58
N ASP A 21 -4.62 0.29 14.75
CA ASP A 21 -4.80 -0.45 13.49
C ASP A 21 -3.70 -0.14 12.45
N ALA A 22 -3.20 1.10 12.41
CA ALA A 22 -2.11 1.48 11.52
C ALA A 22 -0.80 0.78 11.94
N LEU A 23 -0.51 0.75 13.24
CA LEU A 23 0.62 0.01 13.80
C LEU A 23 0.51 -1.49 13.52
N LEU A 24 -0.68 -2.07 13.68
CA LEU A 24 -0.92 -3.49 13.36
C LEU A 24 -0.69 -3.78 11.87
N ALA A 25 -1.10 -2.90 10.97
CA ALA A 25 -0.87 -3.05 9.54
C ALA A 25 0.64 -3.02 9.21
N ALA A 26 1.38 -2.06 9.80
CA ALA A 26 2.83 -1.98 9.62
C ALA A 26 3.55 -3.23 10.17
N LEU A 27 3.20 -3.68 11.37
CA LEU A 27 3.76 -4.89 11.99
C LEU A 27 3.48 -6.15 11.16
N LYS A 28 2.28 -6.28 10.61
CA LYS A 28 1.94 -7.39 9.70
C LYS A 28 2.83 -7.41 8.45
N CYS A 29 3.13 -6.24 7.90
CA CYS A 29 4.06 -6.11 6.77
C CYS A 29 5.47 -6.55 7.15
N GLU A 30 5.99 -6.10 8.29
CA GLU A 30 7.37 -6.38 8.72
C GLU A 30 7.58 -7.83 9.16
N LEU A 31 6.63 -8.41 9.91
CA LEU A 31 6.77 -9.74 10.50
C LEU A 31 6.57 -10.89 9.52
N GLY A 32 6.11 -10.63 8.28
CA GLY A 32 5.91 -11.67 7.27
C GLY A 32 4.84 -12.71 7.63
N VAL A 33 3.88 -12.35 8.49
CA VAL A 33 2.78 -13.22 8.96
C VAL A 33 1.58 -13.22 8.02
N THR A 34 1.61 -12.36 7.00
CA THR A 34 0.62 -12.26 5.92
C THR A 34 1.35 -11.84 4.65
N PRO A 35 0.88 -12.27 3.46
CA PRO A 35 1.47 -11.81 2.20
C PRO A 35 1.49 -10.29 2.15
N VAL A 36 2.61 -9.72 1.70
CA VAL A 36 2.71 -8.28 1.48
C VAL A 36 2.49 -7.99 0.01
N VAL A 37 1.61 -7.04 -0.30
CA VAL A 37 1.47 -6.44 -1.62
C VAL A 37 2.10 -5.05 -1.58
N ALA A 38 3.14 -4.85 -2.37
CA ALA A 38 3.86 -3.59 -2.49
C ALA A 38 3.53 -2.92 -3.84
N VAL A 39 3.17 -1.64 -3.79
CA VAL A 39 3.06 -0.80 -4.99
C VAL A 39 4.39 -0.07 -5.17
N GLU A 40 5.09 -0.40 -6.26
CA GLU A 40 6.42 0.13 -6.56
C GLU A 40 6.32 1.45 -7.32
N CYS A 41 6.52 2.57 -6.61
CA CYS A 41 6.30 3.92 -7.15
C CYS A 41 7.53 4.54 -7.83
N THR A 42 8.67 3.84 -7.94
CA THR A 42 9.84 4.36 -8.67
C THR A 42 9.55 4.71 -10.13
N PHE A 43 8.65 3.97 -10.81
CA PHE A 43 8.22 4.29 -12.18
C PHE A 43 7.55 5.66 -12.28
N ALA A 44 6.82 6.09 -11.25
CA ALA A 44 6.14 7.38 -11.21
C ALA A 44 7.09 8.58 -11.01
N GLN A 45 8.40 8.32 -10.89
CA GLN A 45 9.45 9.34 -10.86
C GLN A 45 10.01 9.64 -12.27
N ASP A 46 9.63 8.84 -13.28
CA ASP A 46 10.03 9.11 -14.67
C ASP A 46 9.41 10.44 -15.15
N PRO A 47 10.21 11.36 -15.72
CA PRO A 47 9.72 12.65 -16.24
C PRO A 47 8.60 12.54 -17.29
N ALA A 48 8.46 11.39 -17.96
CA ALA A 48 7.38 11.15 -18.92
C ALA A 48 6.02 10.93 -18.24
N ILE A 49 6.00 10.58 -16.95
CA ILE A 49 4.77 10.38 -16.19
C ILE A 49 4.18 11.73 -15.78
N THR A 50 2.91 11.95 -16.13
CA THR A 50 2.23 13.20 -15.84
C THR A 50 1.72 13.28 -14.41
N LEU A 51 1.57 14.50 -13.87
CA LEU A 51 0.92 14.72 -12.56
C LEU A 51 -0.49 14.11 -12.47
N LYS A 52 -1.21 14.01 -13.59
CA LYS A 52 -2.52 13.37 -13.65
C LYS A 52 -2.41 11.87 -13.40
N GLU A 53 -1.39 11.22 -13.95
CA GLU A 53 -1.12 9.80 -13.73
C GLU A 53 -0.64 9.54 -12.31
N VAL A 54 0.24 10.38 -11.75
CA VAL A 54 0.65 10.27 -10.34
C VAL A 54 -0.55 10.42 -9.39
N ARG A 55 -1.46 11.38 -9.67
CA ARG A 55 -2.70 11.53 -8.90
C ARG A 55 -3.63 10.32 -9.06
N SER A 56 -3.72 9.75 -10.25
CA SER A 56 -4.49 8.53 -10.49
C SER A 56 -3.90 7.35 -9.72
N LEU A 57 -2.58 7.18 -9.73
CA LEU A 57 -1.86 6.17 -8.96
C LEU A 57 -2.16 6.32 -7.45
N ALA A 58 -1.96 7.52 -6.90
CA ALA A 58 -2.25 7.78 -5.49
C ALA A 58 -3.71 7.46 -5.13
N LYS A 59 -4.66 7.76 -6.04
CA LYS A 59 -6.06 7.41 -5.85
C LYS A 59 -6.30 5.90 -5.85
N GLN A 60 -5.66 5.16 -6.75
CA GLN A 60 -5.75 3.70 -6.79
C GLN A 60 -5.19 3.07 -5.51
N VAL A 61 -4.09 3.61 -4.97
CA VAL A 61 -3.55 3.15 -3.68
C VAL A 61 -4.52 3.45 -2.53
N GLU A 62 -5.10 4.65 -2.47
CA GLU A 62 -6.13 4.99 -1.47
C GLU A 62 -7.30 3.98 -1.52
N LEU A 63 -7.76 3.63 -2.73
CA LEU A 63 -8.83 2.65 -2.92
C LEU A 63 -8.42 1.26 -2.44
N SER A 64 -7.18 0.83 -2.72
CA SER A 64 -6.62 -0.43 -2.21
C SER A 64 -6.55 -0.46 -0.68
N VAL A 65 -6.18 0.64 -0.02
CA VAL A 65 -6.20 0.75 1.44
C VAL A 65 -7.62 0.58 1.98
N VAL A 66 -8.62 1.20 1.35
CA VAL A 66 -10.03 1.08 1.75
C VAL A 66 -10.55 -0.34 1.54
N ALA A 67 -10.22 -0.97 0.41
CA ALA A 67 -10.59 -2.34 0.09
C ALA A 67 -9.96 -3.33 1.08
N ASN A 68 -8.66 -3.21 1.34
CA ASN A 68 -7.92 -4.08 2.26
C ASN A 68 -8.48 -4.01 3.69
N ARG A 69 -8.87 -2.82 4.16
CA ARG A 69 -9.52 -2.65 5.47
C ARG A 69 -10.86 -3.39 5.59
N ARG A 70 -11.54 -3.63 4.47
CA ARG A 70 -12.84 -4.32 4.41
C ARG A 70 -12.72 -5.80 4.06
N ALA A 71 -11.52 -6.28 3.74
CA ALA A 71 -11.29 -7.66 3.36
C ALA A 71 -11.48 -8.60 4.56
N GLN A 72 -11.96 -9.83 4.31
CA GLN A 72 -12.06 -10.86 5.34
C GLN A 72 -10.69 -11.23 5.92
N VAL A 73 -9.66 -11.25 5.08
CA VAL A 73 -8.27 -11.48 5.44
C VAL A 73 -7.43 -10.34 4.87
N PRO A 74 -7.20 -9.25 5.64
CA PRO A 74 -6.37 -8.15 5.18
C PRO A 74 -4.91 -8.58 4.97
N LEU A 75 -4.35 -8.14 3.85
CA LEU A 75 -2.95 -8.33 3.50
C LEU A 75 -2.08 -7.25 4.15
N GLY A 76 -0.77 -7.49 4.19
CA GLY A 76 0.18 -6.40 4.35
C GLY A 76 0.15 -5.55 3.08
N LEU A 77 -0.03 -4.24 3.22
CA LEU A 77 -0.01 -3.33 2.08
C LEU A 77 1.16 -2.36 2.26
N ALA A 78 1.90 -2.12 1.20
CA ALA A 78 3.04 -1.21 1.20
C ALA A 78 3.08 -0.31 -0.05
N MET A 79 3.60 0.90 0.10
CA MET A 79 4.11 1.71 -1.00
C MET A 79 5.63 1.82 -0.86
N THR A 80 6.35 1.53 -1.94
CA THR A 80 7.81 1.69 -2.02
C THR A 80 8.17 2.72 -3.08
N GLY A 81 9.38 3.26 -3.04
CA GLY A 81 9.80 4.30 -3.98
C GLY A 81 9.05 5.62 -3.79
N VAL A 82 8.50 5.88 -2.60
CA VAL A 82 7.66 7.05 -2.34
C VAL A 82 8.53 8.29 -2.14
N ALA A 83 8.75 9.03 -3.22
CA ALA A 83 9.53 10.26 -3.22
C ALA A 83 8.93 11.32 -4.18
N GLY A 84 9.40 12.57 -4.08
CA GLY A 84 9.03 13.67 -4.96
C GLY A 84 7.51 13.86 -5.11
N GLN A 85 7.05 13.98 -6.36
CA GLN A 85 5.65 14.25 -6.69
C GLN A 85 4.68 13.19 -6.15
N VAL A 86 5.11 11.91 -6.08
CA VAL A 86 4.29 10.84 -5.51
C VAL A 86 4.02 11.10 -4.03
N ALA A 87 5.07 11.44 -3.28
CA ALA A 87 4.97 11.72 -1.85
C ALA A 87 4.10 12.95 -1.59
N GLU A 88 4.32 14.04 -2.34
CA GLU A 88 3.59 15.30 -2.22
C GLU A 88 2.09 15.11 -2.49
N ILE A 89 1.75 14.45 -3.61
CA ILE A 89 0.36 14.22 -4.00
C ILE A 89 -0.33 13.29 -3.01
N ALA A 90 0.30 12.18 -2.63
CA ALA A 90 -0.26 11.24 -1.67
C ALA A 90 -0.51 11.92 -0.31
N ASP A 91 0.45 12.71 0.20
CA ASP A 91 0.30 13.45 1.44
C ASP A 91 -0.82 14.49 1.37
N GLY A 92 -0.94 15.20 0.25
CA GLY A 92 -2.07 16.10 -0.02
C GLY A 92 -3.43 15.40 -0.05
N MET A 93 -3.45 14.10 -0.35
CA MET A 93 -4.64 13.24 -0.29
C MET A 93 -4.85 12.59 1.09
N GLY A 94 -4.03 12.92 2.08
CA GLY A 94 -4.15 12.41 3.45
C GLY A 94 -3.46 11.06 3.66
N ALA A 95 -2.45 10.71 2.85
CA ALA A 95 -1.74 9.42 2.96
C ALA A 95 -1.08 9.16 4.32
N LYS A 96 -0.86 10.19 5.14
CA LYS A 96 -0.39 10.04 6.53
C LYS A 96 -1.36 9.26 7.41
N GLY A 97 -2.65 9.22 7.05
CA GLY A 97 -3.69 8.45 7.74
C GLY A 97 -3.99 7.09 7.10
N TRP A 98 -3.32 6.73 6.01
CA TRP A 98 -3.54 5.44 5.35
C TRP A 98 -2.88 4.32 6.15
N ARG A 99 -3.57 3.18 6.26
CA ARG A 99 -3.07 2.00 6.99
C ARG A 99 -2.24 1.13 6.06
N ILE A 100 -1.06 1.63 5.74
CA ILE A 100 -0.14 1.08 4.75
C ILE A 100 1.30 1.37 5.17
N SER A 101 2.23 0.46 4.92
CA SER A 101 3.65 0.74 5.11
C SER A 101 4.14 1.67 3.99
N ARG A 102 4.99 2.65 4.31
CA ARG A 102 5.54 3.59 3.34
C ARG A 102 7.05 3.57 3.41
N HIS A 103 7.68 3.42 2.26
CA HIS A 103 9.13 3.37 2.13
C HIS A 103 9.58 4.31 1.01
N GLU A 104 10.59 5.12 1.28
CA GLU A 104 11.18 6.01 0.27
C GLU A 104 12.00 5.23 -0.76
N GLY A 105 12.68 4.16 -0.34
CA GLY A 105 13.51 3.31 -1.20
C GLY A 105 12.70 2.30 -2.03
N PRO A 106 13.32 1.67 -3.05
CA PRO A 106 12.68 0.65 -3.87
C PRO A 106 12.34 -0.61 -3.05
N VAL A 107 11.47 -1.46 -3.58
CA VAL A 107 10.97 -2.66 -2.89
C VAL A 107 12.09 -3.59 -2.42
N ALA A 108 13.13 -3.80 -3.23
CA ALA A 108 14.25 -4.67 -2.90
C ALA A 108 15.04 -4.20 -1.66
N ALA A 109 15.15 -2.88 -1.48
CA ALA A 109 15.81 -2.28 -0.32
C ALA A 109 14.88 -2.22 0.90
N SER A 110 13.57 -2.08 0.67
CA SER A 110 12.56 -1.94 1.72
C SER A 110 12.22 -3.25 2.43
N PHE A 111 12.47 -4.39 1.77
CA PHE A 111 12.19 -5.73 2.29
C PHE A 111 13.42 -6.64 2.16
N PRO A 112 14.52 -6.34 2.86
CA PRO A 112 15.77 -7.09 2.72
C PRO A 112 15.56 -8.56 3.13
N GLY A 113 16.12 -9.48 2.35
CA GLY A 113 16.07 -10.92 2.62
C GLY A 113 14.70 -11.59 2.38
N ARG A 114 13.66 -10.84 2.00
CA ARG A 114 12.38 -11.41 1.61
C ARG A 114 12.36 -11.77 0.14
N ARG A 115 11.64 -12.85 -0.19
CA ARG A 115 11.38 -13.22 -1.58
C ARG A 115 10.47 -12.17 -2.22
N VAL A 116 10.97 -11.51 -3.26
CA VAL A 116 10.22 -10.54 -4.06
C VAL A 116 9.66 -11.23 -5.31
N VAL A 117 8.36 -11.07 -5.55
CA VAL A 117 7.64 -11.63 -6.70
C VAL A 117 7.00 -10.48 -7.47
N VAL A 118 7.55 -10.14 -8.63
CA VAL A 118 6.98 -9.08 -9.49
C VAL A 118 5.78 -9.63 -10.24
N LEU A 119 4.64 -8.96 -10.11
CA LEU A 119 3.42 -9.27 -10.84
C LEU A 119 3.44 -8.50 -12.14
N SER A 120 3.46 -9.24 -13.25
CA SER A 120 3.41 -8.68 -14.60
C SER A 120 2.40 -9.47 -15.43
N PRO A 121 1.59 -8.81 -16.28
CA PRO A 121 0.76 -9.51 -17.26
C PRO A 121 1.61 -10.32 -18.26
N ASP A 122 2.86 -9.93 -18.49
CA ASP A 122 3.80 -10.60 -19.40
C ASP A 122 4.56 -11.75 -18.74
N ALA A 123 4.23 -12.09 -17.49
CA ALA A 123 4.90 -13.18 -16.79
C ALA A 123 4.55 -14.53 -17.44
N ALA A 124 5.60 -15.28 -17.83
CA ALA A 124 5.42 -16.60 -18.44
C ALA A 124 4.76 -17.64 -17.51
N ASN A 125 4.96 -17.49 -16.20
CA ASN A 125 4.42 -18.40 -15.20
C ASN A 125 3.22 -17.75 -14.49
N PRO A 126 2.06 -18.44 -14.40
CA PRO A 126 0.94 -17.92 -13.63
C PRO A 126 1.29 -17.86 -12.13
N LEU A 127 0.79 -16.83 -11.45
CA LEU A 127 1.02 -16.63 -10.01
C LEU A 127 0.50 -17.80 -9.16
N LEU A 128 -0.66 -18.34 -9.55
CA LEU A 128 -1.31 -19.46 -8.88
C LEU A 128 -1.43 -20.62 -9.88
N PRO A 129 -0.81 -21.78 -9.63
CA PRO A 129 -1.03 -22.98 -10.44
C PRO A 129 -2.47 -23.49 -10.31
N GLU A 130 -2.94 -24.27 -11.28
CA GLU A 130 -4.22 -24.98 -11.20
C GLU A 130 -4.27 -25.84 -9.91
N GLY A 131 -5.33 -25.70 -9.10
CA GLY A 131 -5.48 -26.40 -7.81
C GLY A 131 -5.15 -25.57 -6.55
N LYS A 132 -4.77 -24.29 -6.70
CA LYS A 132 -4.73 -23.22 -5.67
C LYS A 132 -3.93 -23.52 -4.39
N THR A 133 -2.62 -23.25 -4.45
CA THR A 133 -1.83 -22.96 -3.25
C THR A 133 -2.10 -21.52 -2.79
N PRO A 134 -2.28 -21.24 -1.48
CA PRO A 134 -2.36 -19.87 -0.98
C PRO A 134 -1.06 -19.11 -1.27
N LEU A 135 -1.15 -17.77 -1.35
CA LEU A 135 0.04 -16.91 -1.45
C LEU A 135 0.97 -17.18 -0.26
N ASP A 136 2.26 -17.33 -0.54
CA ASP A 136 3.30 -17.41 0.48
C ASP A 136 3.24 -16.17 1.40
N PRO A 137 2.96 -16.33 2.71
CA PRO A 137 2.88 -15.21 3.65
C PRO A 137 4.21 -14.48 3.84
N SER A 138 5.33 -15.16 3.59
CA SER A 138 6.67 -14.60 3.76
C SER A 138 7.13 -13.78 2.55
N ALA A 139 6.45 -13.89 1.40
CA ALA A 139 6.82 -13.18 0.18
C ALA A 139 6.24 -11.75 0.09
N VAL A 140 6.89 -10.94 -0.74
CA VAL A 140 6.43 -9.60 -1.15
C VAL A 140 6.05 -9.64 -2.62
N TYR A 141 4.78 -9.42 -2.92
CA TYR A 141 4.22 -9.38 -4.27
C TYR A 141 4.16 -7.94 -4.76
N VAL A 142 4.77 -7.66 -5.89
CA VAL A 142 5.00 -6.28 -6.36
C VAL A 142 4.10 -5.97 -7.53
N ILE A 143 3.32 -4.90 -7.39
CA ILE A 143 2.56 -4.28 -8.48
C ILE A 143 3.35 -3.05 -8.93
N GLY A 144 3.57 -2.92 -10.25
CA GLY A 144 4.15 -1.70 -10.81
C GLY A 144 3.24 -0.50 -10.53
N GLY A 145 3.74 0.49 -9.79
CA GLY A 145 3.02 1.71 -9.47
C GLY A 145 3.02 2.69 -10.64
N ILE A 146 2.40 2.28 -11.75
CA ILE A 146 2.28 3.07 -12.99
C ILE A 146 0.82 3.08 -13.43
N VAL A 147 0.41 4.18 -14.05
CA VAL A 147 -0.89 4.28 -14.74
C VAL A 147 -0.58 4.44 -16.22
N ASP A 148 -0.55 3.33 -16.92
CA ASP A 148 -0.41 3.29 -18.36
C ASP A 148 -1.81 3.26 -19.01
N ARG A 149 -1.98 4.03 -20.10
CA ARG A 149 -3.21 4.04 -20.90
C ARG A 149 -2.99 3.48 -22.31
N SER A 150 -1.81 2.92 -22.58
CA SER A 150 -1.54 2.26 -23.85
C SER A 150 -2.21 0.88 -23.86
N VAL A 151 -3.39 0.84 -24.47
CA VAL A 151 -4.03 -0.38 -24.98
C VAL A 151 -4.51 -0.09 -26.39
#